data_AF-P56666-F1
#
_entry.id   AF-P56666-F1
#
_cell.length_a   1.000
_cell.length_b   1.000
_cell.length_c   1.000
_cell.angle_alpha   90.00
_cell.angle_beta   90.00
_cell.angle_gamma   90.00
#
_symmetry.space_group_name_H-M   'P 1'
#
loop_
_entity.id
_entity.type
_entity.pdbx_description
1 polymer ?
#
loop_
_entity_poly.entity_id
_entity_poly.type
_entity_poly.pdbx_seq_one_letter_code
_entity_poly.pdbx_strand_id
1 'polypeptide(L)'
;ELKHQLLRKYGGYLGGLRQEFSKRKKKGKLPKEARQKLLHWWELHYKWPYPSETEKMALAETTGLDPKQINNWFINQRKRHWKPA
;
A
#
# COMPACT_ATOMS: atom_id res chain seq x y z
N GLU A 1 28.26 -20.16 -18.26
CA GLU A 1 28.59 -21.20 -17.27
C GLU A 1 28.04 -20.92 -15.86
N LEU A 2 28.47 -19.83 -15.19
CA LEU A 2 28.09 -19.52 -13.80
C LEU A 2 26.57 -19.51 -13.50
N LYS A 3 25.74 -18.91 -14.37
CA LYS A 3 24.27 -18.87 -14.18
C LYS A 3 23.65 -20.26 -14.06
N HIS A 4 24.04 -21.21 -14.91
CA HIS A 4 23.53 -22.59 -14.87
C HIS A 4 23.98 -23.30 -13.60
N GLN A 5 25.25 -23.12 -13.21
CA GLN A 5 25.78 -23.66 -11.97
C GLN A 5 25.04 -23.12 -10.73
N LEU A 6 24.78 -21.80 -10.69
CA LEU A 6 24.01 -21.16 -9.62
C LEU A 6 22.56 -21.64 -9.60
N LEU A 7 21.87 -21.70 -10.74
CA LEU A 7 20.50 -22.21 -10.81
C LEU A 7 20.42 -23.68 -10.41
N ARG A 8 21.40 -24.52 -10.78
CA ARG A 8 21.45 -25.93 -10.34
C ARG A 8 21.70 -26.04 -8.84
N LYS A 9 22.62 -25.23 -8.30
CA LYS A 9 22.99 -25.24 -6.87
C LYS A 9 21.88 -24.70 -5.97
N TYR A 10 21.19 -23.64 -6.40
CA TYR A 10 20.22 -22.92 -5.57
C TYR A 10 18.76 -23.08 -6.02
N GLY A 11 18.47 -23.73 -7.14
CA GLY A 11 17.13 -23.82 -7.71
C GLY A 11 16.08 -24.40 -6.74
N GLY A 12 16.45 -25.43 -5.98
CA GLY A 12 15.58 -25.99 -4.93
C GLY A 12 15.29 -25.00 -3.80
N TYR A 13 16.32 -24.31 -3.31
CA TYR A 13 16.18 -23.24 -2.31
C TYR A 13 15.31 -22.08 -2.81
N LEU A 14 15.51 -21.66 -4.08
CA LEU A 14 14.70 -20.62 -4.71
C LEU A 14 13.23 -21.05 -4.85
N GLY A 15 12.97 -22.32 -5.17
CA GLY A 15 11.62 -22.88 -5.20
C GLY A 15 10.92 -22.86 -3.83
N GLY A 16 11.63 -23.28 -2.78
CA GLY A 16 11.15 -23.24 -1.40
C GLY A 16 10.85 -21.82 -0.93
N LEU A 17 11.78 -20.88 -1.16
CA LEU A 17 11.59 -19.47 -0.86
C LEU A 17 10.40 -18.88 -1.61
N ARG A 18 10.21 -19.21 -2.90
CA ARG A 18 9.04 -18.76 -3.66
C ARG A 18 7.73 -19.25 -3.05
N GLN A 19 7.68 -20.50 -2.59
CA GLN A 19 6.50 -21.04 -1.91
C GLN A 19 6.25 -20.33 -0.58
N GLU A 20 7.29 -20.12 0.22
CA GLU A 20 7.20 -19.38 1.49
C GLU A 20 6.75 -17.94 1.29
N PHE A 21 7.32 -17.23 0.32
CA PHE A 21 6.91 -15.87 -0.01
C PHE A 21 5.49 -15.80 -0.59
N SER A 22 5.03 -16.84 -1.27
CA SER A 22 3.65 -16.92 -1.77
C SER A 22 2.64 -17.21 -0.65
N LYS A 23 3.05 -17.92 0.41
CA LYS A 23 2.23 -18.13 1.62
C LYS A 23 2.01 -16.84 2.41
N ARG A 24 2.94 -15.88 2.32
CA ARG A 24 2.70 -14.53 2.86
C ARG A 24 1.53 -13.92 2.11
N LYS A 25 0.36 -13.85 2.75
CA LYS A 25 -0.83 -13.22 2.19
C LYS A 25 -0.43 -11.84 1.66
N LYS A 26 -0.49 -11.65 0.33
CA LYS A 26 -0.38 -10.32 -0.27
C LYS A 26 -1.38 -9.44 0.48
N LYS A 27 -0.94 -8.32 1.04
CA LYS A 27 -1.86 -7.35 1.65
C LYS A 27 -2.92 -7.02 0.59
N GLY A 28 -4.15 -7.43 0.85
CA GLY A 28 -5.25 -7.25 -0.08
C GLY A 28 -5.49 -5.77 -0.37
N LYS A 29 -6.40 -5.47 -1.29
CA LYS A 29 -6.89 -4.10 -1.45
C LYS A 29 -7.47 -3.61 -0.11
N LEU A 30 -7.42 -2.30 0.13
CA LEU A 30 -8.10 -1.72 1.28
C LEU A 30 -9.60 -2.09 1.25
N PRO A 31 -10.24 -2.31 2.41
CA PRO A 31 -11.69 -2.50 2.49
C PRO A 31 -12.44 -1.41 1.74
N LYS A 32 -13.56 -1.76 1.09
CA LYS A 32 -14.34 -0.83 0.25
C LYS A 32 -14.78 0.41 1.03
N GLU A 33 -15.28 0.22 2.25
CA GLU A 33 -15.71 1.30 3.14
C GLU A 33 -14.55 2.21 3.56
N ALA A 34 -13.42 1.62 3.96
CA ALA A 34 -12.21 2.37 4.28
C ALA A 34 -11.76 3.24 3.10
N ARG A 35 -11.78 2.69 1.88
CA ARG A 35 -11.48 3.43 0.66
C ARG A 35 -12.46 4.58 0.40
N GLN A 36 -13.76 4.38 0.64
CA GLN A 36 -14.77 5.42 0.44
C GLN A 36 -14.56 6.61 1.38
N LYS A 37 -14.27 6.35 2.66
CA LYS A 37 -13.97 7.42 3.64
C LYS A 37 -12.74 8.25 3.23
N LEU A 38 -11.69 7.58 2.74
CA LEU A 38 -10.48 8.26 2.26
C LEU A 38 -10.75 9.09 1.00
N LEU A 39 -11.53 8.57 0.05
CA LEU A 39 -11.94 9.31 -1.15
C LEU A 39 -12.81 10.52 -0.80
N HIS A 40 -13.72 10.39 0.16
CA HIS A 40 -14.54 11.50 0.62
C HIS A 40 -13.68 12.64 1.20
N TRP A 41 -12.75 12.32 2.12
CA TRP A 41 -11.82 13.33 2.64
C TRP A 41 -11.00 13.97 1.52
N TRP A 42 -10.53 13.15 0.57
CA TRP A 42 -9.76 13.60 -0.59
C TRP A 42 -10.52 14.59 -1.46
N GLU A 43 -11.79 14.32 -1.76
CA GLU A 43 -12.64 15.20 -2.57
C GLU A 43 -12.83 16.57 -1.90
N LEU A 44 -13.07 16.57 -0.59
CA LEU A 44 -13.20 17.80 0.21
C LEU A 44 -11.90 18.63 0.24
N HIS A 45 -10.74 17.97 0.20
CA HIS A 45 -9.42 18.59 0.33
C HIS A 45 -8.61 18.55 -0.97
N TYR A 46 -9.25 18.42 -2.14
CA TYR A 46 -8.56 18.20 -3.41
C TYR A 46 -7.55 19.30 -3.76
N LYS A 47 -7.84 20.55 -3.38
CA LYS A 47 -6.95 21.70 -3.61
C LYS A 47 -5.61 21.56 -2.88
N TRP A 48 -5.63 20.95 -1.68
CA TRP A 48 -4.43 20.73 -0.86
C TRP A 48 -4.55 19.41 -0.08
N PRO A 49 -4.28 18.26 -0.74
CA PRO A 49 -4.56 16.93 -0.19
C PRO A 49 -3.43 16.44 0.74
N TYR A 50 -3.14 17.22 1.76
CA TYR A 50 -2.14 16.95 2.79
C TYR A 50 -2.81 16.97 4.17
N PRO A 51 -3.32 15.82 4.65
CA PRO A 51 -3.93 15.76 5.97
C PRO A 51 -2.88 16.05 7.05
N SER A 52 -3.28 16.84 8.04
CA SER A 52 -2.57 17.01 9.31
C SER A 52 -2.45 15.68 10.06
N GLU A 53 -1.60 15.63 11.08
CA GLU A 53 -1.42 14.40 11.85
C GLU A 53 -2.71 14.00 12.59
N THR A 54 -3.43 14.99 13.13
CA THR A 54 -4.75 14.78 13.76
C THR A 54 -5.76 14.18 12.77
N GLU A 55 -5.81 14.68 11.54
CA GLU A 55 -6.71 14.14 10.51
C GLU A 55 -6.30 12.72 10.08
N LYS A 56 -5.00 12.42 9.99
CA LYS A 56 -4.55 11.05 9.70
C LYS A 56 -4.97 10.08 10.79
N MET A 57 -4.88 10.49 12.07
CA MET A 57 -5.31 9.68 13.20
C MET A 57 -6.83 9.48 13.21
N ALA A 58 -7.61 10.52 12.95
CA ALA A 58 -9.07 10.40 12.82
C ALA A 58 -9.48 9.50 11.64
N LEU A 59 -8.78 9.58 10.51
CA LEU A 59 -8.99 8.68 9.38
C LEU A 59 -8.59 7.24 9.72
N ALA A 60 -7.48 7.03 10.44
CA ALA A 60 -7.06 5.71 10.90
C ALA A 60 -8.13 5.07 11.79
N GLU A 61 -8.64 5.81 12.78
CA GLU A 61 -9.70 5.37 13.68
C GLU A 61 -10.99 5.02 12.92
N THR A 62 -11.46 5.93 12.07
CA THR A 62 -12.73 5.73 11.36
C THR A 62 -12.66 4.66 10.28
N THR A 63 -11.50 4.41 9.68
CA THR A 63 -11.32 3.38 8.62
C THR A 63 -10.86 2.03 9.16
N GLY A 64 -10.38 1.96 10.40
CA GLY A 64 -9.74 0.78 10.96
C GLY A 64 -8.40 0.43 10.30
N LEU A 65 -7.75 1.41 9.66
CA LEU A 65 -6.46 1.23 9.00
C LEU A 65 -5.31 1.73 9.88
N ASP A 66 -4.13 1.12 9.76
CA ASP A 66 -2.93 1.64 10.40
C ASP A 66 -2.59 3.05 9.88
N PRO A 67 -2.05 3.95 10.72
CA PRO A 67 -1.58 5.28 10.27
C PRO A 67 -0.61 5.21 9.08
N LYS A 68 0.21 4.15 9.00
CA LYS A 68 1.08 3.88 7.86
C LYS A 68 0.31 3.61 6.57
N GLN A 69 -0.81 2.89 6.63
CA GLN A 69 -1.68 2.65 5.47
C GLN A 69 -2.34 3.94 5.00
N ILE A 70 -2.80 4.79 5.93
CA ILE A 70 -3.33 6.13 5.63
C ILE A 70 -2.27 6.96 4.89
N ASN A 71 -1.08 7.09 5.46
CA ASN A 71 0.02 7.86 4.86
C ASN A 71 0.37 7.34 3.45
N ASN A 72 0.52 6.03 3.29
CA ASN A 72 0.82 5.41 2.00
C ASN A 72 -0.31 5.61 0.99
N TRP A 73 -1.58 5.59 1.44
CA TRP A 73 -2.71 5.84 0.57
C TRP A 73 -2.64 7.25 0.01
N PHE A 74 -2.45 8.26 0.87
CA PHE A 74 -2.35 9.65 0.44
C PHE A 74 -1.16 9.93 -0.48
N ILE A 75 0.02 9.35 -0.19
CA ILE A 75 1.19 9.46 -1.08
C ILE A 75 0.86 8.89 -2.47
N ASN A 76 0.29 7.68 -2.52
CA ASN A 76 -0.05 7.05 -3.79
C ASN A 76 -1.20 7.76 -4.52
N GLN A 77 -2.18 8.26 -3.78
CA GLN A 77 -3.32 8.98 -4.32
C GLN A 77 -2.88 10.30 -4.96
N ARG A 78 -2.00 11.08 -4.29
CA ARG A 78 -1.35 12.25 -4.88
C ARG A 78 -0.58 11.92 -6.15
N LYS A 79 0.29 10.91 -6.09
CA LYS A 79 1.08 10.47 -7.24
C LYS A 79 0.23 10.09 -8.46
N ARG A 80 -0.98 9.56 -8.26
CA ARG A 80 -1.85 9.04 -9.33
C ARG A 80 -2.91 10.03 -9.81
N HIS A 81 -3.42 10.89 -8.93
CA HIS A 81 -4.68 11.61 -9.18
C HIS A 81 -4.62 13.11 -8.86
N TRP A 82 -3.55 13.59 -8.22
CA TRP A 82 -3.41 15.03 -7.96
C TRP A 82 -2.65 15.70 -9.07
N LYS A 83 -3.29 16.68 -9.70
CA LYS A 83 -2.71 17.55 -10.71
C LYS A 83 -2.97 18.98 -10.23
N PRO A 84 -2.03 19.61 -9.50
CA PRO A 84 -2.16 21.02 -9.21
C PRO A 84 -2.29 21.76 -10.55
N ALA A 85 -3.29 22.65 -10.64
CA ALA A 85 -3.48 23.52 -11.79
C ALA A 85 -2.27 24.45 -11.97
#